data_AF-A0A225UNY6-F1
#
_entry.id   AF-A0A225UNY6-F1
#
_cell.length_a   1.000
_cell.length_b   1.000
_cell.length_c   1.000
_cell.angle_alpha   90.00
_cell.angle_beta   90.00
_cell.angle_gamma   90.00
#
_symmetry.space_group_name_H-M   'P 1'
#
loop_
_entity.id
_entity.type
_entity.pdbx_description
1 polymer ?
#
loop_
_entity_poly.entity_id
_entity_poly.type
_entity_poly.pdbx_seq_one_letter_code
_entity_poly.pdbx_strand_id
1 'polypeptide(L)'
;LMANFSKASGLQVNANKTVVVRLHSYTPTLCVQVYGRLKLQDVKRFSRYLGAQVGSRDAREHTWRPTIRQLGIRLLLASVKTLTEDQRATIAAAVVIPKLLYISRHAWPTVQ
;
A
#
# COMPACT_ATOMS: atom_id res chain seq x y z
N LEU A 1 24.25 13.95 2.15
CA LEU A 1 23.47 13.22 3.17
C LEU A 1 23.59 11.69 3.03
N MET A 2 23.21 11.10 1.89
CA MET A 2 23.20 9.63 1.69
C MET A 2 24.57 8.95 1.85
N ALA A 3 25.65 9.57 1.33
CA ALA A 3 27.00 9.05 1.49
C ALA A 3 27.45 9.02 2.96
N ASN A 4 27.11 10.08 3.72
CA ASN A 4 27.47 10.18 5.14
C ASN A 4 26.69 9.16 5.99
N PHE A 5 25.39 8.98 5.72
CA PHE A 5 24.58 7.97 6.40
C PHE A 5 25.07 6.55 6.08
N SER A 6 25.37 6.26 4.81
CA SER A 6 25.87 4.94 4.41
C SER A 6 27.21 4.63 5.06
N LYS A 7 28.11 5.63 5.14
CA LYS A 7 29.41 5.50 5.81
C LYS A 7 29.28 5.28 7.32
N ALA A 8 28.32 5.94 7.97
CA ALA A 8 28.12 5.80 9.41
C ALA A 8 27.38 4.51 9.81
N SER A 9 26.45 4.04 8.98
CA SER A 9 25.59 2.88 9.30
C SER A 9 26.02 1.57 8.65
N GLY A 10 26.87 1.61 7.61
CA GLY A 10 27.16 0.45 6.77
C GLY A 10 25.99 0.01 5.86
N LEU A 11 24.86 0.73 5.88
CA LEU A 11 23.68 0.40 5.07
C LEU A 11 23.68 1.15 3.73
N GLN A 12 23.12 0.50 2.71
CA GLN A 12 22.95 1.09 1.38
C GLN A 12 21.48 1.15 0.99
N VAL A 13 21.10 2.22 0.28
CA VAL A 13 19.74 2.38 -0.25
C VAL A 13 19.56 1.52 -1.51
N ASN A 14 18.55 0.65 -1.48
CA ASN A 14 18.18 -0.13 -2.66
C ASN A 14 17.36 0.71 -3.63
N ALA A 15 18.02 1.29 -4.64
CA ALA A 15 17.38 2.15 -5.63
C ALA A 15 16.23 1.49 -6.41
N ASN A 16 16.16 0.16 -6.48
CA ASN A 16 15.06 -0.55 -7.15
C ASN A 16 13.79 -0.63 -6.29
N LYS A 17 13.92 -0.54 -4.96
CA LYS A 17 12.80 -0.53 -4.01
C LYS A 17 12.46 0.87 -3.50
N THR A 18 13.33 1.85 -3.75
CA THR A 18 13.16 3.23 -3.32
C THR A 18 12.62 4.10 -4.45
N VAL A 19 11.54 4.83 -4.16
CA VAL A 19 10.90 5.75 -5.07
C VAL A 19 10.66 7.07 -4.36
N VAL A 20 10.84 8.18 -5.07
CA VAL A 20 10.47 9.50 -4.56
C VAL A 20 9.02 9.75 -4.91
N VAL A 21 8.17 9.99 -3.91
CA VAL A 21 6.75 10.30 -4.11
C VAL A 21 6.54 11.77 -3.89
N ARG A 22 5.81 12.42 -4.80
CA ARG A 22 5.39 13.81 -4.62
C ARG A 22 4.14 13.86 -3.76
N LEU A 23 4.16 14.62 -2.67
CA LEU A 23 3.02 14.74 -1.75
C LEU A 23 1.92 15.66 -2.28
N HIS A 24 2.25 16.59 -3.19
CA HIS A 24 1.30 17.54 -3.76
C HIS A 24 1.35 17.55 -5.28
N SER A 25 0.21 17.37 -5.95
CA SER A 25 0.16 17.19 -7.41
C SER A 25 0.63 18.42 -8.21
N TYR A 26 0.56 19.61 -7.63
CA TYR A 26 0.85 20.88 -8.31
C TYR A 26 2.30 21.36 -8.17
N THR A 27 3.16 20.65 -7.45
CA THR A 27 4.56 21.09 -7.31
C THR A 27 5.30 20.95 -8.65
N PRO A 28 5.90 22.02 -9.19
CA PRO A 28 6.64 21.97 -10.45
C PRO A 28 7.77 20.95 -10.38
N THR A 29 7.83 20.04 -11.36
CA THR A 29 8.89 19.01 -11.46
C THR A 29 10.30 19.62 -11.59
N LEU A 30 10.38 20.86 -12.06
CA LEU A 30 11.61 21.61 -12.34
C LEU A 30 12.53 21.78 -11.11
N CYS A 31 12.02 21.64 -9.88
CA CYS A 31 12.79 21.90 -8.65
C CYS A 31 13.31 20.63 -7.96
N VAL A 32 13.02 19.42 -8.47
CA VAL A 32 13.42 18.17 -7.80
C VAL A 32 14.56 17.50 -8.56
N GLN A 33 15.80 17.84 -8.20
CA GLN A 33 16.95 17.02 -8.55
C GLN A 33 16.88 15.71 -7.75
N VAL A 34 16.41 14.65 -8.41
CA VAL A 34 16.40 13.32 -7.80
C VAL A 34 17.83 12.79 -7.79
N TYR A 35 18.41 12.64 -6.60
CA TYR A 35 19.79 12.22 -6.43
C TYR A 35 20.01 10.76 -6.90
N GLY A 36 21.01 10.56 -7.75
CA GLY A 36 21.50 9.23 -8.14
C GLY A 36 20.54 8.44 -9.02
N ARG A 37 20.43 7.12 -8.75
CA ARG A 37 19.55 6.18 -9.51
C ARG A 37 18.09 6.15 -9.03
N LEU A 38 17.73 7.01 -8.08
CA LEU A 38 16.37 7.06 -7.56
C LEU A 38 15.41 7.57 -8.65
N LYS A 39 14.19 7.04 -8.64
CA LYS A 39 13.17 7.39 -9.63
C LYS A 39 12.07 8.20 -8.96
N LEU A 40 11.66 9.29 -9.60
CA LEU A 40 10.42 9.97 -9.25
C LEU A 40 9.24 9.11 -9.67
N GLN A 41 8.27 8.92 -8.78
CA GLN A 41 7.04 8.23 -9.09
C GLN A 41 6.20 9.05 -10.08
N ASP A 42 5.70 8.40 -11.13
CA ASP A 42 4.71 9.01 -12.02
C ASP A 42 3.43 9.36 -11.25
N VAL A 43 2.85 10.53 -11.52
CA VAL A 43 1.65 11.06 -10.84
C VAL A 43 0.43 10.13 -10.96
N LYS A 44 0.36 9.31 -12.02
CA LYS A 44 -0.71 8.32 -12.25
C LYS A 44 -0.39 6.95 -11.63
N ARG A 45 0.80 6.74 -11.08
CA ARG A 45 1.22 5.48 -10.47
C ARG A 45 1.13 5.53 -8.95
N PHE A 46 0.96 4.35 -8.37
CA PHE A 46 0.99 4.13 -6.93
C PHE A 46 2.12 3.17 -6.57
N SER A 47 2.60 3.27 -5.35
CA SER A 47 3.58 2.37 -4.75
C SER A 47 3.08 1.91 -3.41
N ARG A 48 3.50 0.71 -2.99
CA ARG A 48 3.05 0.14 -1.72
C ARG A 48 3.94 0.60 -0.58
N TYR A 49 3.31 1.17 0.44
CA TYR A 49 3.95 1.47 1.72
C TYR A 49 3.16 0.77 2.83
N LEU A 50 3.81 -0.17 3.52
CA LEU A 50 3.21 -1.01 4.57
C LEU A 50 1.92 -1.76 4.17
N GLY A 51 1.63 -1.87 2.87
CA GLY A 51 0.43 -2.54 2.36
C GLY A 51 -0.68 -1.58 1.89
N ALA A 52 -0.55 -0.27 2.17
CA ALA A 52 -1.38 0.77 1.58
C ALA A 52 -0.80 1.26 0.24
N GLN A 53 -1.66 1.68 -0.69
CA GLN A 53 -1.21 2.34 -1.91
C GLN A 53 -0.95 3.82 -1.62
N VAL A 54 0.21 4.31 -2.03
CA VAL A 54 0.64 5.69 -1.82
C VAL A 54 1.12 6.27 -3.15
N GLY A 55 0.68 7.48 -3.44
CA GLY A 55 1.13 8.24 -4.59
C GLY A 55 0.69 9.70 -4.49
N SER A 56 0.90 10.44 -5.58
CA SER A 56 0.59 11.88 -5.64
C SER A 56 -0.91 12.20 -5.80
N ARG A 57 -1.74 11.18 -5.95
CA ARG A 57 -3.20 11.27 -6.09
C ARG A 57 -3.88 10.44 -5.01
N ASP A 58 -5.18 10.61 -4.86
CA ASP A 58 -5.98 9.74 -4.00
C ASP A 58 -5.87 8.28 -4.47
N ALA A 59 -5.44 7.40 -3.56
CA ALA A 59 -5.17 6.00 -3.80
C ALA A 59 -6.30 5.08 -3.28
N ARG A 60 -7.42 5.63 -2.80
CA ARG A 60 -8.51 4.87 -2.17
C ARG A 60 -9.02 3.74 -3.05
N GLU A 61 -9.44 4.04 -4.28
CA GLU A 61 -9.93 3.02 -5.21
C GLU A 61 -8.87 1.95 -5.50
N HIS A 62 -7.63 2.37 -5.73
CA HIS A 62 -6.52 1.48 -5.99
C HIS A 62 -6.15 0.59 -4.79
N THR A 63 -6.51 1.01 -3.58
CA THR A 63 -6.36 0.23 -2.35
C THR A 63 -7.53 -0.74 -2.16
N TRP A 64 -8.77 -0.32 -2.43
CA TRP A 64 -9.95 -1.15 -2.24
C TRP A 64 -10.11 -2.26 -3.27
N ARG A 65 -9.85 -2.00 -4.57
CA ARG A 65 -9.97 -3.01 -5.63
C ARG A 65 -9.21 -4.32 -5.35
N PRO A 66 -7.88 -4.31 -5.08
CA PRO A 66 -7.15 -5.54 -4.79
C PRO A 66 -7.56 -6.16 -3.45
N THR A 67 -8.01 -5.35 -2.51
CA THR A 67 -8.48 -5.81 -1.20
C THR A 67 -9.74 -6.63 -1.31
N ILE A 68 -10.76 -6.12 -2.01
CA ILE A 68 -12.01 -6.82 -2.23
C ILE A 68 -11.73 -8.16 -2.90
N ARG A 69 -10.85 -8.19 -3.91
CA ARG A 69 -10.41 -9.43 -4.55
C ARG A 69 -9.75 -10.40 -3.56
N GLN A 70 -8.81 -9.94 -2.74
CA GLN A 70 -8.12 -10.77 -1.74
C GLN A 70 -9.09 -11.31 -0.68
N LEU A 71 -10.03 -10.49 -0.22
CA LEU A 71 -11.05 -10.88 0.75
C LEU A 71 -12.00 -11.92 0.15
N GLY A 72 -12.45 -11.72 -1.09
CA GLY A 72 -13.28 -12.69 -1.80
C GLY A 72 -12.60 -14.06 -1.92
N ILE A 73 -11.31 -14.09 -2.27
CA ILE A 73 -10.54 -15.34 -2.32
C ILE A 73 -10.45 -15.99 -0.93
N ARG A 74 -10.20 -15.21 0.12
CA ARG A 74 -10.11 -15.75 1.49
C ARG A 74 -11.44 -16.31 1.98
N LEU A 75 -12.55 -15.64 1.68
CA LEU A 75 -13.89 -16.12 2.00
C LEU A 75 -14.24 -17.40 1.24
N LEU A 76 -13.91 -17.47 -0.05
CA LEU A 76 -14.08 -18.68 -0.85
C LEU A 76 -13.27 -19.85 -0.30
N LEU A 77 -12.00 -19.62 0.07
CA LEU A 77 -11.19 -20.66 0.68
C LEU A 77 -11.73 -21.08 2.05
N ALA A 78 -12.25 -20.15 2.84
CA ALA A 78 -12.88 -20.44 4.12
C ALA A 78 -14.13 -21.31 3.93
N SER A 79 -15.00 -20.98 2.97
CA SER A 79 -16.23 -21.74 2.72
C SER A 79 -15.95 -23.16 2.22
N VAL A 80 -14.89 -23.37 1.46
CA VAL A 80 -14.49 -24.71 1.00
C VAL A 80 -13.87 -25.55 2.13
N LYS A 81 -13.16 -24.92 3.07
CA LYS A 81 -12.40 -25.62 4.13
C LYS A 81 -13.16 -25.82 5.43
N THR A 82 -14.31 -25.18 5.60
CA THR A 82 -15.08 -25.22 6.84
C THR A 82 -16.47 -25.79 6.59
N LEU A 83 -16.93 -26.64 7.50
CA LEU A 83 -18.18 -27.38 7.35
C LEU A 83 -19.33 -26.67 8.06
N THR A 84 -19.04 -25.93 9.13
CA THR A 84 -20.07 -25.28 9.96
C THR A 84 -20.06 -23.76 9.83
N GLU A 85 -21.19 -23.15 10.18
CA GLU A 85 -21.33 -21.68 10.20
C GLU A 85 -20.40 -21.04 11.22
N ASP A 86 -20.25 -21.65 12.40
CA ASP A 86 -19.39 -21.15 13.47
C ASP A 86 -17.92 -21.09 13.07
N GLN A 87 -17.44 -22.09 12.32
CA GLN A 87 -16.08 -22.08 11.78
C GLN A 87 -15.90 -20.94 10.76
N ARG A 88 -16.89 -20.70 9.90
CA ARG A 88 -16.88 -19.55 8.97
C ARG A 88 -16.90 -18.22 9.70
N ALA A 89 -17.72 -18.08 10.74
CA ALA A 89 -17.80 -16.89 11.56
C ALA A 89 -16.48 -16.60 12.28
N THR A 90 -15.81 -17.63 12.80
CA THR A 90 -14.49 -17.53 13.42
C THR A 90 -13.44 -17.04 12.44
N ILE A 91 -13.42 -17.56 11.20
CA ILE A 91 -12.49 -17.10 10.16
C ILE A 91 -12.80 -15.67 9.74
N ALA A 92 -14.08 -15.31 9.58
CA ALA A 92 -14.47 -13.94 9.26
C ALA A 92 -13.95 -12.97 10.34
N ALA A 93 -14.15 -13.30 11.61
CA ALA A 93 -13.68 -12.50 12.73
C ALA A 93 -12.15 -12.40 12.81
N ALA A 94 -11.42 -13.50 12.57
CA ALA A 94 -9.97 -13.53 12.70
C ALA A 94 -9.21 -12.99 11.48
N VAL A 95 -9.80 -13.03 10.28
CA VAL A 95 -9.09 -12.76 9.01
C VAL A 95 -9.70 -11.62 8.22
N VAL A 96 -11.03 -11.58 8.09
CA VAL A 96 -11.73 -10.61 7.24
C VAL A 96 -11.86 -9.27 7.95
N ILE A 97 -12.37 -9.27 9.18
CA ILE A 97 -12.57 -8.04 9.97
C ILE A 97 -11.25 -7.27 10.15
N PRO A 98 -10.12 -7.88 10.60
CA PRO A 98 -8.87 -7.13 10.79
C PRO A 98 -8.33 -6.54 9.48
N LYS A 99 -8.52 -7.25 8.35
CA LYS A 99 -8.10 -6.77 7.02
C LYS A 99 -8.93 -5.57 6.57
N LEU A 100 -10.25 -5.61 6.79
CA LEU A 100 -11.14 -4.47 6.51
C LEU A 100 -10.76 -3.28 7.39
N LEU A 101 -10.65 -3.46 8.71
CA LEU A 101 -10.28 -2.41 9.66
C LEU A 101 -8.92 -1.78 9.36
N TYR A 102 -7.93 -2.58 8.94
CA TYR A 102 -6.62 -2.06 8.53
C TYR A 102 -6.76 -1.12 7.34
N ILE A 103 -7.53 -1.49 6.32
CA ILE A 103 -7.64 -0.71 5.09
C ILE A 103 -8.51 0.51 5.27
N SER A 104 -9.64 0.34 5.95
CA SER A 104 -10.55 1.42 6.32
C SER A 104 -9.83 2.55 7.06
N ARG A 105 -8.85 2.24 7.93
CA ARG A 105 -8.02 3.24 8.61
C ARG A 105 -7.15 4.08 7.67
N HIS A 106 -6.73 3.51 6.54
CA HIS A 106 -5.80 4.16 5.61
C HIS A 106 -6.49 4.74 4.37
N ALA A 107 -7.66 4.23 4.01
CA ALA A 107 -8.38 4.58 2.81
C ALA A 107 -9.88 4.40 3.05
N TRP A 108 -10.52 5.21 3.91
CA TRP A 108 -11.96 5.10 4.08
C TRP A 108 -12.70 5.42 2.75
N PRO A 109 -13.67 4.60 2.31
CA PRO A 109 -14.45 4.92 1.12
C PRO A 109 -15.32 6.14 1.42
N THR A 110 -15.32 7.12 0.52
CA THR A 110 -16.28 8.23 0.62
C THR A 110 -17.67 7.71 0.29
N VAL A 111 -18.65 8.13 1.08
CA VAL A 111 -20.06 7.93 0.74
C VAL A 111 -20.30 8.69 -0.56
N GLN A 112 -20.78 8.01 -1.60
CA GLN A 112 -21.28 8.66 -2.81
C GLN A 112 -22.68 9.20 -2.55
#